data_AF-A0A854LJT4-F1
#
_entry.id   AF-A0A854LJT4-F1
#
_cell.length_a   1.000
_cell.length_b   1.000
_cell.length_c   1.000
_cell.angle_alpha   90.00
_cell.angle_beta   90.00
_cell.angle_gamma   90.00
#
_symmetry.space_group_name_H-M   'P 1'
#
loop_
_entity.id
_entity.type
_entity.pdbx_description
1 polymer ?
#
loop_
_entity_poly.entity_id
_entity_poly.type
_entity_poly.pdbx_seq_one_letter_code
_entity_poly.pdbx_strand_id
1 'polypeptide(L)'
;MSQFTEFPSIHDHLYGDSDHLRSLYEIGRSLSDKELQKVIVQVRAKGYRVEKLEFYEYAPSDSMRHLFVRMEDEAESIPYFMLDKECWSEIAKEIVTVYKLTSRK
;
A
#
# COMPACT_ATOMS: atom_id res chain seq x y z
N MET A 1 11.42 12.21 -12.05
CA MET A 1 11.89 12.42 -10.66
C MET A 1 11.02 11.55 -9.77
N SER A 2 11.62 10.70 -8.94
CA SER A 2 10.89 9.79 -8.05
C SER A 2 9.99 10.60 -7.12
N GLN A 3 8.67 10.39 -7.22
CA GLN A 3 7.66 11.09 -6.43
C GLN A 3 7.63 10.60 -4.97
N PHE A 4 8.45 9.60 -4.63
CA PHE A 4 8.55 9.04 -3.31
C PHE A 4 9.67 9.74 -2.54
N THR A 5 9.36 10.21 -1.33
CA THR A 5 10.35 10.31 -0.25
C THR A 5 11.07 8.95 -0.13
N GLU A 6 12.29 8.91 0.41
CA GLU A 6 13.05 7.64 0.54
C GLU A 6 12.27 6.56 1.33
N PHE A 7 11.17 6.93 1.99
CA PHE A 7 10.23 6.04 2.64
C PHE A 7 8.78 6.56 2.50
N PRO A 8 7.95 6.00 1.59
CA PRO A 8 6.60 6.50 1.35
C PRO A 8 5.71 6.38 2.59
N SER A 9 5.08 7.48 3.02
CA SER A 9 4.02 7.41 4.02
C SER A 9 2.73 6.90 3.38
N ILE A 10 1.93 6.14 4.13
CA ILE A 10 0.57 5.80 3.67
C ILE A 10 -0.33 7.04 3.53
N HIS A 11 0.06 8.15 4.18
CA HIS A 11 -0.62 9.44 4.11
C HIS A 11 -0.09 10.34 2.99
N ASP A 12 0.97 9.94 2.27
CA ASP A 12 1.49 10.73 1.17
C ASP A 12 0.46 10.78 0.05
N HIS A 13 0.15 11.99 -0.42
CA HIS A 13 -0.80 12.26 -1.49
C HIS A 13 -0.09 12.09 -2.84
N LEU A 14 -0.33 10.96 -3.52
CA LEU A 14 0.49 10.49 -4.64
C LEU A 14 -0.19 10.59 -6.00
N TYR A 15 -1.52 10.53 -6.07
CA TYR A 15 -2.20 10.40 -7.37
C TYR A 15 -3.56 11.08 -7.43
N GLY A 16 -3.78 11.95 -8.43
CA GLY A 16 -5.05 12.60 -8.72
C GLY A 16 -4.88 13.78 -9.67
N ASP A 17 -6.00 14.38 -10.11
CA ASP A 17 -5.96 15.71 -10.76
C ASP A 17 -5.57 16.79 -9.74
N SER A 18 -5.18 17.97 -10.20
CA SER A 18 -4.59 19.05 -9.39
C SER A 18 -5.35 19.41 -8.10
N ASP A 19 -6.63 19.07 -8.02
CA ASP A 19 -7.50 19.37 -6.87
C ASP A 19 -7.79 18.15 -5.96
N HIS A 20 -7.46 16.91 -6.34
CA HIS A 20 -7.84 15.69 -5.59
C HIS A 20 -6.74 14.62 -5.61
N LEU A 21 -5.57 14.93 -5.06
CA LEU A 21 -4.56 13.92 -4.81
C LEU A 21 -5.08 12.91 -3.77
N ARG A 22 -5.00 11.63 -4.08
CA ARG A 22 -5.31 10.52 -3.17
C ARG A 22 -4.05 10.07 -2.45
N SER A 23 -4.19 9.80 -1.16
CA SER A 23 -3.15 9.18 -0.34
C SER A 23 -2.89 7.73 -0.76
N LEU A 24 -1.71 7.19 -0.46
CA LEU A 24 -1.42 5.77 -0.68
C LEU A 24 -2.41 4.85 0.05
N TYR A 25 -2.88 5.25 1.24
CA TYR A 25 -3.95 4.58 1.96
C TYR A 25 -5.25 4.54 1.15
N GLU A 26 -5.71 5.68 0.65
CA GLU A 26 -6.95 5.76 -0.14
C GLU A 26 -6.86 4.97 -1.44
N ILE A 27 -5.69 5.02 -2.09
CA ILE A 27 -5.39 4.22 -3.27
C ILE A 27 -5.51 2.73 -2.92
N GLY A 28 -4.76 2.26 -1.93
CA GLY A 28 -4.76 0.85 -1.52
C GLY A 28 -6.12 0.36 -1.04
N ARG A 29 -6.85 1.17 -0.28
CA ARG A 29 -8.19 0.86 0.23
C ARG A 29 -9.25 0.77 -0.89
N SER A 30 -9.04 1.46 -2.01
CA SER A 30 -9.94 1.44 -3.17
C SER A 30 -9.74 0.25 -4.10
N LEU A 31 -8.65 -0.50 -3.95
CA LEU A 31 -8.40 -1.72 -4.71
C LEU A 31 -9.38 -2.83 -4.29
N SER A 32 -9.92 -3.56 -5.26
CA SER A 32 -10.65 -4.81 -5.03
C SER A 32 -9.74 -5.92 -4.53
N ASP A 33 -10.31 -6.96 -3.93
CA ASP A 33 -9.55 -8.13 -3.47
C ASP A 33 -8.70 -8.75 -4.58
N LYS A 34 -9.20 -8.79 -5.82
CA LYS A 34 -8.45 -9.29 -6.98
C LYS A 34 -7.24 -8.43 -7.31
N GLU A 35 -7.34 -7.12 -7.13
CA GLU A 35 -6.24 -6.18 -7.36
C GLU A 35 -5.22 -6.23 -6.23
N LEU A 36 -5.67 -6.32 -4.98
CA LEU A 36 -4.78 -6.55 -3.83
C LEU A 36 -4.00 -7.87 -3.98
N GLN A 37 -4.65 -8.93 -4.45
CA GLN A 37 -3.95 -10.18 -4.76
C GLN A 37 -2.92 -10.01 -5.88
N LYS A 38 -3.17 -9.17 -6.90
CA LYS A 38 -2.15 -8.84 -7.90
C LYS A 38 -0.96 -8.11 -7.28
N VAL A 39 -1.20 -7.13 -6.40
CA VAL A 39 -0.13 -6.44 -5.65
C VAL A 39 0.73 -7.48 -4.92
N ILE A 40 0.10 -8.38 -4.16
CA ILE A 40 0.79 -9.43 -3.39
C ILE A 40 1.61 -10.33 -4.32
N VAL A 41 1.04 -10.80 -5.43
CA VAL A 41 1.76 -11.65 -6.39
C VAL A 41 2.99 -10.94 -6.98
N GLN A 42 2.88 -9.66 -7.35
CA GLN A 42 4.01 -8.90 -7.90
C GLN A 42 5.10 -8.63 -6.85
N VAL A 43 4.72 -8.34 -5.61
CA VAL A 43 5.67 -8.17 -4.50
C VAL A 43 6.38 -9.49 -4.19
N ARG A 44 5.65 -10.62 -4.19
CA ARG A 44 6.24 -11.96 -4.02
C ARG A 44 7.17 -12.36 -5.15
N ALA A 45 6.88 -11.97 -6.39
CA ALA A 45 7.76 -12.20 -7.53
C ALA A 45 9.11 -11.48 -7.39
N LYS A 46 9.19 -10.42 -6.56
CA LYS A 46 10.44 -9.71 -6.20
C LYS A 46 11.18 -10.34 -5.02
N GLY A 47 10.68 -11.44 -4.46
CA GLY A 47 11.33 -12.18 -3.37
C GLY A 47 10.82 -11.87 -1.97
N TYR A 48 9.83 -10.97 -1.81
CA TYR A 48 9.26 -10.66 -0.50
C TYR A 48 8.16 -11.65 -0.11
N ARG A 49 8.12 -12.05 1.15
CA ARG A 49 7.18 -13.05 1.66
C ARG A 49 5.85 -12.45 2.10
N VAL A 50 5.31 -11.46 1.38
CA VAL A 50 4.04 -10.83 1.76
C VAL A 50 2.87 -11.77 1.48
N GLU A 51 1.99 -11.96 2.46
CA GLU A 51 0.79 -12.78 2.35
C GLU A 51 -0.49 -11.94 2.31
N LYS A 52 -0.56 -10.87 3.10
CA LYS A 52 -1.78 -10.06 3.23
C LYS A 52 -1.48 -8.58 3.48
N LEU A 53 -2.32 -7.71 2.93
CA LEU A 53 -2.35 -6.28 3.18
C LEU A 53 -3.67 -5.94 3.88
N GLU A 54 -3.62 -5.29 5.04
CA GLU A 54 -4.79 -5.00 5.87
C GLU A 54 -4.86 -3.51 6.20
N PHE A 55 -5.78 -2.81 5.56
CA PHE A 55 -6.02 -1.37 5.74
C PHE A 55 -7.06 -1.15 6.84
N TYR A 56 -6.71 -0.35 7.85
CA TYR A 56 -7.56 -0.04 9.00
C TYR A 56 -7.76 1.46 9.17
N GLU A 57 -8.94 1.82 9.67
CA GLU A 57 -9.33 3.16 10.08
C GLU A 57 -10.00 3.09 11.45
N TYR A 58 -9.52 3.90 12.40
CA TYR A 58 -10.03 3.92 13.78
C TYR A 58 -10.96 5.12 13.97
N ALA A 59 -12.23 4.86 14.30
CA ALA A 59 -13.18 5.89 14.73
C ALA A 59 -12.85 6.41 16.15
N PRO A 60 -13.17 7.67 16.51
CA PRO A 60 -14.04 8.63 15.83
C PRO A 60 -13.32 9.68 14.97
N SER A 61 -12.01 9.54 14.75
CA SER A 61 -11.25 10.49 13.92
C SER A 61 -10.67 9.76 12.70
N ASP A 62 -11.17 10.10 11.51
CA ASP A 62 -10.69 9.63 10.18
C ASP A 62 -9.18 9.89 9.91
N SER A 63 -8.46 10.46 10.88
CA SER A 63 -7.03 10.70 10.90
C SER A 63 -6.19 9.49 11.31
N MET A 64 -6.75 8.50 12.02
CA MET A 64 -6.02 7.29 12.41
C MET A 64 -6.20 6.18 11.39
N ARG A 65 -5.36 6.21 10.36
CA ARG A 65 -5.28 5.21 9.29
C ARG A 65 -4.01 4.38 9.46
N HIS A 66 -4.11 3.07 9.30
CA HIS A 66 -2.98 2.16 9.39
C HIS A 66 -3.01 1.11 8.29
N LEU A 67 -1.83 0.60 7.96
CA LEU A 67 -1.64 -0.57 7.12
C LEU A 67 -0.80 -1.59 7.88
N PHE A 68 -1.33 -2.80 7.99
CA PHE A 68 -0.62 -3.96 8.50
C PHE A 68 -0.33 -4.92 7.34
N VAL A 69 0.83 -5.57 7.41
CA VAL A 69 1.30 -6.52 6.42
C VAL A 69 1.57 -7.84 7.12
N ARG A 70 0.86 -8.89 6.71
CA ARG A 70 1.18 -10.25 7.16
C ARG A 70 2.23 -10.84 6.23
N MET A 71 3.30 -11.37 6.83
CA MET A 71 4.30 -12.13 6.10
C MET A 71 3.95 -13.62 6.17
N GLU A 72 4.36 -14.38 5.16
CA GLU A 72 4.20 -15.83 5.09
C GLU A 72 4.84 -16.48 6.32
N ASP A 73 4.12 -17.43 6.91
CA ASP A 73 4.46 -18.15 8.14
C ASP A 73 4.49 -17.30 9.43
N GLU A 74 4.15 -15.99 9.36
CA GLU A 74 4.04 -15.14 10.55
C GLU A 74 2.61 -15.12 11.09
N ALA A 75 2.47 -15.32 12.40
CA ALA A 75 1.17 -15.30 13.07
C ALA A 75 0.59 -13.88 13.21
N GLU A 76 1.47 -12.89 13.34
CA GLU A 76 1.10 -11.49 13.58
C GLU A 76 1.38 -10.61 12.34
N SER A 77 0.46 -9.69 12.06
CA SER A 77 0.66 -8.70 11.01
C SER A 77 1.53 -7.56 11.51
N ILE A 78 2.46 -7.10 10.69
CA ILE A 78 3.45 -6.06 11.04
C ILE A 78 2.96 -4.70 10.53
N PRO A 79 2.86 -3.66 11.38
CA PRO A 79 2.66 -2.28 10.93
C PRO A 79 3.66 -1.86 9.85
N TYR A 80 3.20 -1.21 8.78
CA TYR A 80 4.05 -0.88 7.62
C TYR A 80 5.34 -0.10 7.98
N PHE A 81 5.28 0.76 8.99
CA PHE A 81 6.42 1.59 9.42
C PHE A 81 7.50 0.80 10.19
N MET A 82 7.23 -0.45 10.56
CA MET A 82 8.21 -1.36 11.16
C MET A 82 8.77 -2.38 10.17
N LEU A 83 8.28 -2.40 8.92
CA LEU A 83 8.84 -3.26 7.88
C LEU A 83 10.24 -2.80 7.48
N ASP A 84 11.00 -3.73 6.90
CA ASP A 84 12.19 -3.37 6.14
C ASP A 84 11.83 -2.33 5.06
N LYS A 85 12.74 -1.36 4.87
CA LYS A 85 12.49 -0.20 4.00
C LYS A 85 12.33 -0.59 2.53
N GLU A 86 13.13 -1.55 2.07
CA GLU A 86 13.06 -2.02 0.68
C GLU A 86 11.75 -2.77 0.45
N CYS A 87 11.40 -3.66 1.39
CA CYS A 87 10.12 -4.37 1.37
C CYS A 87 8.92 -3.40 1.29
N TRP A 88 8.87 -2.40 2.18
CA TRP A 88 7.80 -1.42 2.18
C TRP A 88 7.74 -0.59 0.90
N SER A 89 8.90 -0.11 0.42
CA SER A 89 8.99 0.63 -0.83
C SER A 89 8.41 -0.18 -2.01
N GLU A 90 8.71 -1.48 -2.10
CA GLU A 90 8.19 -2.32 -3.18
C GLU A 90 6.68 -2.58 -3.05
N ILE A 91 6.14 -2.74 -1.84
CA ILE A 91 4.70 -2.81 -1.61
C ILE A 91 4.01 -1.52 -2.08
N ALA A 92 4.50 -0.36 -1.62
CA ALA A 92 3.93 0.95 -1.96
C ALA A 92 3.94 1.21 -3.47
N LYS A 93 5.05 0.88 -4.15
CA LYS A 93 5.16 0.98 -5.62
C LYS A 93 4.13 0.11 -6.32
N GLU A 94 3.96 -1.15 -5.90
CA GLU A 94 3.02 -2.07 -6.56
C GLU A 94 1.56 -1.68 -6.32
N ILE A 95 1.20 -1.15 -5.14
CA ILE A 95 -0.13 -0.58 -4.89
C ILE A 95 -0.46 0.50 -5.93
N VAL A 96 0.46 1.44 -6.14
CA VAL A 96 0.28 2.53 -7.12
C VAL A 96 0.27 2.00 -8.56
N THR A 97 1.15 1.06 -8.89
CA THR A 97 1.21 0.44 -10.23
C THR A 97 -0.09 -0.27 -10.58
N VAL A 98 -0.58 -1.15 -9.70
CA VAL A 98 -1.84 -1.88 -9.92
C VAL A 98 -2.99 -0.90 -10.04
N TYR A 99 -3.07 0.10 -9.14
CA TYR A 99 -4.11 1.12 -9.21
C TYR A 99 -4.12 1.87 -10.55
N LYS A 100 -2.96 2.25 -11.08
CA LYS A 100 -2.84 2.93 -12.39
C LYS A 100 -3.23 2.05 -13.57
N LEU A 101 -3.02 0.74 -13.47
CA LEU A 101 -3.36 -0.21 -14.52
C LEU A 101 -4.86 -0.52 -14.58
N THR A 102 -5.56 -0.38 -13.46
CA THR A 102 -6.98 -0.76 -13.35
C THR A 102 -7.93 0.42 -13.23
N SER A 103 -7.46 1.54 -12.66
CA SER A 103 -8.08 2.84 -12.82
C SER A 103 -7.83 3.30 -14.25
N ARG A 104 -8.62 2.75 -15.18
CA ARG A 104 -8.81 3.34 -16.50
C ARG A 104 -9.16 4.82 -16.28
N LYS A 105 -8.48 5.70 -17.01
CA LYS A 105 -8.99 7.04 -17.31
C LYS A 105 -10.48 6.98 -17.66
#